data_AF-A0A258A6P7-F1
#
_entry.id   AF-A0A258A6P7-F1
#
_cell.length_a   1.000
_cell.length_b   1.000
_cell.length_c   1.000
_cell.angle_alpha   90.00
_cell.angle_beta   90.00
_cell.angle_gamma   90.00
#
_symmetry.space_group_name_H-M   'P 1'
#
loop_
_entity.id
_entity.type
_entity.pdbx_description
1 polymer ?
#
loop_
_entity_poly.entity_id
_entity_poly.type
_entity_poly.pdbx_seq_one_letter_code
_entity_poly.pdbx_strand_id
1 'polypeptide(L)'
;MTDDGIDYALDGRSGLRPYAGLKAVRIQLFSPAPHLSALIQLDFAKGWPLIVHSYTPDGQISDGRSGTFVAFVADLHRRLSPQDRARIVFRRGFSPVRHLVITVGAVVIAVPAFGLLLLALVGQVPLGKAIWPGIPGALLAAGFLNLAFWSRPGRYDPERLPDGLWPRN
;
A
#
# COMPACT_ATOMS: atom_id res chain seq x y z
N MET A 1 -16.09 -4.51 -15.90
CA MET A 1 -17.01 -4.11 -14.80
C MET A 1 -18.40 -4.03 -15.37
N THR A 2 -19.42 -4.36 -14.59
CA THR A 2 -20.82 -4.22 -14.98
C THR A 2 -21.51 -3.16 -14.12
N ASP A 3 -22.77 -2.87 -14.41
CA ASP A 3 -23.56 -1.93 -13.61
C ASP A 3 -23.89 -2.51 -12.23
N ASP A 4 -24.06 -3.83 -12.14
CA ASP A 4 -24.41 -4.53 -10.91
C ASP A 4 -23.20 -4.86 -10.02
N GLY A 5 -21.98 -4.88 -10.58
CA GLY A 5 -20.79 -5.25 -9.82
C GLY A 5 -19.49 -5.41 -10.59
N ILE A 6 -18.55 -6.09 -9.93
CA ILE A 6 -17.22 -6.40 -10.44
C ILE A 6 -17.24 -7.83 -10.97
N ASP A 7 -17.28 -7.96 -12.29
CA ASP A 7 -17.00 -9.22 -12.96
C ASP A 7 -15.50 -9.50 -12.90
N TYR A 8 -15.12 -10.68 -12.41
CA TYR A 8 -13.73 -11.08 -12.24
C TYR A 8 -13.49 -12.49 -12.78
N ALA A 9 -12.26 -12.73 -13.23
CA ALA A 9 -11.73 -14.05 -13.52
C ALA A 9 -10.31 -14.14 -12.93
N LEU A 10 -10.14 -14.95 -11.88
CA LEU A 10 -8.89 -15.12 -11.12
C LEU A 10 -8.70 -16.59 -10.77
N ASP A 11 -7.53 -17.15 -11.10
CA ASP A 11 -7.12 -18.53 -10.73
C ASP A 11 -8.20 -19.59 -11.01
N GLY A 12 -8.78 -19.55 -12.21
CA GLY A 12 -9.83 -20.48 -12.64
C GLY A 12 -11.21 -20.24 -12.01
N ARG A 13 -11.36 -19.19 -11.19
CA ARG A 13 -12.65 -18.76 -10.63
C ARG A 13 -13.11 -17.51 -11.34
N SER A 14 -14.34 -17.55 -11.86
CA SER A 14 -14.99 -16.37 -12.41
C SER A 14 -16.30 -16.10 -11.69
N GLY A 15 -16.76 -14.84 -11.76
CA GLY A 15 -18.10 -14.49 -11.31
C GLY A 15 -18.28 -13.01 -11.06
N LEU A 16 -19.50 -12.65 -10.71
CA LEU A 16 -19.88 -11.29 -10.39
C LEU A 16 -19.84 -11.05 -8.87
N ARG A 17 -19.08 -10.04 -8.43
CA ARG A 17 -19.17 -9.50 -7.08
C ARG A 17 -20.03 -8.25 -7.06
N PRO A 18 -21.25 -8.29 -6.48
CA PRO A 18 -22.15 -7.15 -6.50
C PRO A 18 -21.63 -6.00 -5.63
N TYR A 19 -21.86 -4.75 -6.04
CA TYR A 19 -21.52 -3.57 -5.24
C TYR A 19 -22.29 -3.54 -3.91
N ALA A 20 -23.53 -4.06 -3.90
CA ALA A 20 -24.32 -4.27 -2.69
C ALA A 20 -23.59 -5.13 -1.63
N GLY A 21 -22.63 -5.96 -2.03
CA GLY A 21 -21.81 -6.76 -1.10
C GLY A 21 -20.56 -6.04 -0.60
N LEU A 22 -20.16 -4.92 -1.18
CA LEU A 22 -18.91 -4.22 -0.87
C LEU A 22 -19.02 -3.50 0.49
N LYS A 23 -18.07 -3.76 1.40
CA LYS A 23 -18.05 -3.20 2.76
C LYS A 23 -16.93 -2.22 2.99
N ALA A 24 -15.76 -2.48 2.42
CA ALA A 24 -14.63 -1.56 2.54
C ALA A 24 -13.79 -1.56 1.27
N VAL A 25 -13.22 -0.40 0.99
CA VAL A 25 -12.27 -0.19 -0.09
C VAL A 25 -11.00 0.36 0.54
N ARG A 26 -9.86 -0.29 0.28
CA ARG A 26 -8.56 0.16 0.76
C ARG A 26 -7.61 0.41 -0.40
N ILE A 27 -7.09 1.63 -0.49
CA ILE A 27 -6.03 2.00 -1.43
C ILE A 27 -4.69 2.03 -0.71
N GLN A 28 -3.72 1.26 -1.18
CA GLN A 28 -2.35 1.18 -0.64
C GLN A 28 -1.39 1.76 -1.67
N LEU A 29 -0.69 2.82 -1.30
CA LEU A 29 0.36 3.46 -2.10
C LEU A 29 1.70 3.09 -1.44
N PHE A 30 2.64 2.54 -2.21
CA PHE A 30 3.91 2.04 -1.68
C PHE A 30 5.10 2.98 -1.92
N SER A 31 4.91 4.06 -2.70
CA SER A 31 5.97 4.96 -3.14
C SER A 31 5.41 6.37 -3.42
N PRO A 32 6.25 7.44 -3.35
CA PRO A 32 5.92 8.78 -3.88
C PRO A 32 5.58 8.81 -5.37
N ALA A 33 5.79 7.71 -6.10
CA ALA A 33 5.30 7.48 -7.46
C ALA A 33 4.26 6.33 -7.45
N PRO A 34 3.02 6.57 -6.98
CA PRO A 34 2.06 5.50 -6.71
C PRO A 34 1.54 4.81 -7.97
N HIS A 35 1.61 5.45 -9.13
CA HIS A 35 1.31 4.82 -10.42
C HIS A 35 2.19 3.59 -10.69
N LEU A 36 3.39 3.52 -10.09
CA LEU A 36 4.32 2.39 -10.24
C LEU A 36 4.01 1.24 -9.27
N SER A 37 3.43 1.54 -8.11
CA SER A 37 3.17 0.56 -7.05
C SER A 37 1.99 1.01 -6.19
N ALA A 38 0.79 0.68 -6.66
CA ALA A 38 -0.46 0.85 -5.94
C ALA A 38 -1.24 -0.47 -5.93
N LEU A 39 -2.07 -0.61 -4.91
CA LEU A 39 -2.97 -1.74 -4.75
C LEU A 39 -4.31 -1.22 -4.24
N ILE A 40 -5.38 -1.80 -4.76
CA ILE A 40 -6.73 -1.62 -4.21
C ILE A 40 -7.23 -2.97 -3.71
N GLN A 41 -7.66 -2.98 -2.45
CA GLN A 41 -8.28 -4.11 -1.80
C GLN A 41 -9.76 -3.81 -1.61
N LEU A 42 -10.60 -4.75 -2.02
CA LEU A 42 -12.05 -4.66 -1.98
C LEU A 42 -12.56 -5.76 -1.05
N ASP A 43 -13.04 -5.35 0.12
CA ASP A 43 -13.55 -6.25 1.14
C ASP A 43 -15.07 -6.41 0.98
N PHE A 44 -15.51 -7.63 0.72
CA PHE A 44 -16.92 -7.96 0.56
C PHE A 44 -17.51 -8.58 1.83
N ALA A 45 -18.85 -8.50 1.96
CA ALA A 45 -19.60 -9.10 3.06
C ALA A 45 -19.44 -10.63 3.13
N LYS A 46 -19.26 -11.27 1.98
CA LYS A 46 -19.12 -12.72 1.83
C LYS A 46 -17.97 -13.03 0.87
N GLY A 47 -17.13 -14.00 1.24
CA GLY A 47 -16.01 -14.46 0.42
C GLY A 47 -14.71 -13.67 0.65
N TRP A 48 -13.69 -14.03 -0.12
CA TRP A 48 -12.36 -13.45 -0.03
C TRP A 48 -12.31 -12.02 -0.58
N PRO A 49 -11.44 -11.16 -0.03
CA PRO A 49 -11.23 -9.83 -0.59
C PRO A 49 -10.64 -9.92 -1.99
N LEU A 50 -11.09 -9.04 -2.89
CA LEU A 50 -10.46 -8.90 -4.21
C LEU A 50 -9.33 -7.89 -4.10
N ILE A 51 -8.14 -8.29 -4.55
CA ILE A 51 -6.94 -7.46 -4.52
C ILE A 51 -6.51 -7.22 -5.96
N VAL A 52 -6.44 -5.96 -6.35
CA VAL A 52 -6.00 -5.55 -7.69
C VAL A 52 -4.71 -4.76 -7.54
N HIS A 53 -3.68 -5.17 -8.27
CA HIS A 53 -2.34 -4.59 -8.26
C HIS A 53 -2.10 -3.75 -9.52
N SER A 54 -1.36 -2.65 -9.38
CA SER A 54 -0.87 -1.87 -10.54
C SER A 54 0.35 -2.49 -11.22
N TYR A 55 0.96 -3.53 -10.64
CA TYR A 55 2.17 -4.22 -11.12
C TYR A 55 1.91 -5.71 -11.36
N THR A 56 2.72 -6.35 -12.23
CA THR A 56 2.70 -7.81 -12.42
C THR A 56 3.30 -8.54 -11.19
N PRO A 57 2.95 -9.81 -10.94
CA PRO A 57 3.53 -10.59 -9.85
C PRO A 57 5.06 -10.71 -9.86
N ASP A 58 5.68 -10.53 -11.03
CA ASP A 58 7.14 -10.50 -11.24
C ASP A 58 7.78 -9.14 -10.88
N GLY A 59 6.99 -8.17 -10.40
CA GLY A 59 7.45 -6.84 -10.03
C GLY A 59 7.71 -5.90 -11.22
N GLN A 60 7.44 -6.33 -12.45
CA GLN A 60 7.58 -5.45 -13.61
C GLN A 60 6.50 -4.37 -13.61
N ILE A 61 6.95 -3.13 -13.75
CA ILE A 61 6.09 -1.98 -13.99
C ILE A 61 5.97 -1.88 -15.51
N SER A 62 4.82 -2.25 -16.06
CA SER A 62 4.55 -2.03 -17.49
C SER A 62 3.87 -0.68 -17.70
N ASP A 63 4.37 0.08 -18.67
CA ASP A 63 3.98 1.49 -18.92
C ASP A 63 2.49 1.70 -19.26
N GLY A 64 1.71 0.63 -19.49
CA GLY A 64 0.26 0.70 -19.69
C GLY A 64 -0.59 0.31 -18.49
N ARG A 65 -0.04 -0.46 -17.53
CA ARG A 65 -0.85 -1.07 -16.45
C ARG A 65 -1.24 -0.08 -15.36
N SER A 66 -0.39 0.91 -15.14
CA SER A 66 -0.70 2.06 -14.27
C SER A 66 -1.96 2.79 -14.75
N GLY A 67 -2.08 3.03 -16.06
CA GLY A 67 -3.26 3.64 -16.69
C GLY A 67 -4.52 2.79 -16.52
N THR A 68 -4.44 1.47 -16.76
CA THR A 68 -5.57 0.55 -16.56
C THR A 68 -6.00 0.49 -15.10
N PHE A 69 -5.05 0.49 -14.16
CA PHE A 69 -5.35 0.51 -12.73
C PHE A 69 -6.07 1.80 -12.32
N VAL A 70 -5.58 2.95 -12.77
CA VAL A 70 -6.20 4.25 -12.50
C VAL A 70 -7.61 4.32 -13.11
N ALA A 71 -7.79 3.85 -14.35
CA ALA A 71 -9.09 3.78 -15.00
C ALA A 71 -10.07 2.88 -14.25
N PHE A 72 -9.61 1.72 -13.77
CA PHE A 72 -10.40 0.82 -12.93
C PHE A 72 -10.83 1.48 -11.61
N VAL A 73 -9.90 2.15 -10.91
CA VAL A 73 -10.22 2.84 -9.64
C VAL A 73 -11.20 3.98 -9.88
N ALA A 74 -11.02 4.77 -10.93
CA ALA A 74 -11.93 5.85 -11.30
C ALA A 74 -13.32 5.32 -11.67
N ASP A 75 -13.40 4.28 -12.51
CA ASP A 75 -14.67 3.67 -12.92
C ASP A 75 -15.42 3.06 -11.72
N LEU A 76 -14.69 2.39 -10.81
CA LEU A 76 -15.24 1.87 -9.57
C LEU A 76 -15.95 2.98 -8.77
N HIS A 77 -15.25 4.08 -8.47
CA HIS A 77 -15.81 5.15 -7.63
C HIS A 77 -16.95 5.90 -8.32
N ARG A 78 -16.90 6.01 -9.66
CA ARG A 78 -17.97 6.60 -10.47
C ARG A 78 -19.26 5.78 -10.41
N ARG A 79 -19.16 4.45 -10.40
CA ARG A 79 -20.32 3.53 -10.39
C ARG A 79 -20.97 3.39 -9.01
N LEU A 80 -20.29 3.77 -7.92
CA LEU A 80 -20.86 3.72 -6.58
C LEU A 80 -21.92 4.81 -6.39
N SER A 81 -23.14 4.38 -6.06
CA SER A 81 -24.23 5.28 -5.70
C SER A 81 -23.92 6.07 -4.40
N PRO A 82 -24.58 7.21 -4.15
CA PRO A 82 -24.43 7.93 -2.88
C PRO A 82 -24.74 7.06 -1.65
N GLN A 83 -25.71 6.15 -1.77
CA GLN A 83 -26.06 5.20 -0.72
C GLN A 83 -24.94 4.18 -0.47
N ASP A 84 -24.29 3.70 -1.53
CA ASP A 84 -23.12 2.81 -1.39
C ASP A 84 -21.94 3.53 -0.76
N ARG A 85 -21.67 4.77 -1.16
CA ARG A 85 -20.59 5.58 -0.58
C ARG A 85 -20.80 5.82 0.92
N ALA A 86 -22.03 6.03 1.37
CA ALA A 86 -22.32 6.18 2.79
C ALA A 86 -22.11 4.89 3.61
N ARG A 87 -22.30 3.73 2.96
CA ARG A 87 -22.18 2.40 3.58
C ARG A 87 -20.75 1.85 3.59
N ILE A 88 -19.98 2.15 2.55
CA ILE A 88 -18.63 1.60 2.33
C ILE A 88 -17.60 2.38 3.16
N VAL A 89 -16.71 1.65 3.83
CA VAL A 89 -15.60 2.25 4.58
C VAL A 89 -14.39 2.42 3.65
N PHE A 90 -14.08 3.67 3.30
CA PHE A 90 -12.91 4.02 2.48
C PHE A 90 -11.66 4.23 3.35
N ARG A 91 -10.60 3.46 3.07
CA ARG A 91 -9.36 3.42 3.84
C ARG A 91 -8.15 3.62 2.95
N ARG A 92 -7.11 4.26 3.47
CA ARG A 92 -5.81 4.37 2.79
C ARG A 92 -4.70 3.74 3.61
N GLY A 93 -3.62 3.36 2.94
CA GLY A 93 -2.43 2.78 3.57
C GLY A 93 -2.66 1.35 4.08
N PHE A 94 -1.69 0.84 4.83
CA PHE A 94 -1.75 -0.49 5.40
C PHE A 94 -2.82 -0.66 6.47
N SER A 95 -3.14 -1.91 6.81
CA SER A 95 -3.90 -2.16 8.04
C SER A 95 -3.12 -1.60 9.23
N PRO A 96 -3.81 -1.11 10.28
CA PRO A 96 -3.14 -0.61 11.48
C PRO A 96 -2.14 -1.61 12.06
N VAL A 97 -2.50 -2.91 12.04
CA VAL A 97 -1.62 -4.01 12.47
C VAL A 97 -0.38 -4.13 11.59
N ARG A 98 -0.53 -4.15 10.25
CA ARG A 98 0.61 -4.26 9.34
C ARG A 98 1.53 -3.03 9.44
N HIS A 99 0.96 -1.83 9.53
CA HIS A 99 1.73 -0.61 9.74
C HIS A 99 2.52 -0.64 11.06
N LEU A 100 1.88 -1.11 12.14
CA LEU A 100 2.55 -1.28 13.44
C LEU A 100 3.70 -2.26 13.35
N VAL A 101 3.50 -3.45 12.75
CA VAL A 101 4.56 -4.46 12.59
C VAL A 101 5.74 -3.90 11.81
N ILE A 102 5.50 -3.19 10.71
CA ILE A 102 6.58 -2.60 9.90
C ILE A 102 7.32 -1.50 10.69
N THR A 103 6.58 -0.64 11.39
CA THR A 103 7.17 0.44 12.18
C THR A 103 8.01 -0.12 13.33
N VAL A 104 7.47 -1.08 14.09
CA VAL A 104 8.19 -1.73 15.20
C VAL A 104 9.40 -2.48 14.68
N GLY A 105 9.27 -3.25 13.59
CA GLY A 105 10.39 -3.94 12.95
C GLY A 105 11.49 -2.97 12.52
N ALA A 106 11.12 -1.82 11.94
CA ALA A 106 12.09 -0.79 11.58
C ALA A 106 12.83 -0.23 12.79
N VAL A 107 12.13 0.04 13.90
CA VAL A 107 12.72 0.53 15.15
C VAL A 107 13.67 -0.50 15.77
N VAL A 108 13.29 -1.78 15.78
CA VAL A 108 14.12 -2.89 16.28
C VAL A 108 15.44 -3.00 15.51
N ILE A 109 15.45 -2.66 14.22
CA ILE A 109 16.68 -2.60 13.42
C ILE A 109 17.43 -1.28 13.65
N ALA A 110 16.71 -0.16 13.71
CA ALA A 110 17.29 1.18 13.85
C ALA A 110 18.08 1.33 15.15
N VAL A 111 17.50 0.94 16.28
CA VAL A 111 18.10 1.13 17.62
C VAL A 111 19.51 0.51 17.73
N PRO A 112 19.73 -0.78 17.41
CA PRO A 112 21.07 -1.36 17.48
C PRO A 112 22.01 -0.80 16.39
N ALA A 113 21.52 -0.54 15.18
CA ALA A 113 22.35 0.01 14.11
C ALA A 113 22.87 1.42 14.44
N PHE A 114 21.98 2.32 14.86
CA PHE A 114 22.34 3.66 15.31
C PHE A 114 23.16 3.61 16.61
N GLY A 115 22.78 2.76 17.58
CA GLY A 115 23.53 2.59 18.82
C GLY A 115 24.98 2.19 18.58
N LEU A 116 25.21 1.24 17.66
CA LEU A 116 26.55 0.79 17.30
C LEU A 116 27.37 1.88 16.60
N LEU A 117 26.75 2.65 15.70
CA LEU A 117 27.39 3.79 15.05
C LEU A 117 27.73 4.90 16.06
N LEU A 118 26.84 5.18 17.03
CA LEU A 118 27.09 6.14 18.10
C LEU A 118 28.24 5.70 19.00
N LEU A 119 28.27 4.42 19.40
CA LEU A 119 29.37 3.86 20.20
C LEU A 119 30.71 3.96 19.47
N ALA A 120 30.73 3.77 18.16
CA ALA A 120 31.93 3.99 17.37
C ALA A 120 32.36 5.46 17.31
N LEU A 121 31.39 6.37 17.23
CA LEU A 121 31.66 7.81 17.20
C LEU A 121 32.29 8.30 18.52
N VAL A 122 31.86 7.75 19.67
CA VAL A 122 32.44 8.06 20.99
C VAL A 122 33.69 7.23 21.32
N GLY A 123 34.22 6.47 20.36
CA GLY A 123 35.46 5.68 20.52
C GLY A 123 35.32 4.40 21.35
N GLN A 124 34.11 4.00 21.72
CA GLN A 124 33.85 2.76 22.48
C GLN A 124 33.94 1.50 21.62
N VAL A 125 33.76 1.65 20.29
CA VAL A 125 33.85 0.54 19.33
C VAL A 125 34.75 0.95 18.15
N PRO A 126 35.63 0.06 17.65
CA PRO A 126 36.40 0.33 16.45
C PRO A 126 35.50 0.63 15.25
N LEU A 127 35.75 1.76 14.58
CA LEU A 127 34.91 2.27 13.50
C LEU A 127 34.65 1.23 12.40
N GLY A 128 35.67 0.48 11.99
CA GLY A 128 35.52 -0.58 10.96
C GLY A 128 34.56 -1.70 11.36
N LYS A 129 34.49 -2.06 12.65
CA LYS A 129 33.57 -3.09 13.16
C LYS A 129 32.13 -2.58 13.28
N ALA A 130 31.96 -1.27 13.46
CA ALA A 130 30.64 -0.65 13.55
C ALA A 130 30.04 -0.31 12.19
N ILE A 131 30.87 0.13 11.22
CA ILE A 131 30.41 0.53 9.89
C ILE A 131 29.73 -0.64 9.16
N TRP A 132 30.35 -1.83 9.17
CA TRP A 132 29.89 -2.97 8.38
C TRP A 132 28.44 -3.40 8.69
N PRO A 133 28.02 -3.57 9.96
CA PRO A 133 26.61 -3.80 10.30
C PRO A 133 25.79 -2.51 10.47
N GLY A 134 26.42 -1.40 10.89
CA GLY A 134 25.74 -0.16 11.25
C GLY A 134 25.15 0.57 10.05
N ILE A 135 25.93 0.75 8.97
CA ILE A 135 25.45 1.47 7.78
C ILE A 135 24.33 0.70 7.06
N PRO A 136 24.48 -0.60 6.72
CA PRO A 136 23.41 -1.35 6.08
C PRO A 136 22.17 -1.45 6.96
N GLY A 137 22.32 -1.65 8.27
CA GLY A 137 21.21 -1.67 9.23
C GLY A 137 20.46 -0.34 9.27
N ALA A 138 21.17 0.79 9.30
CA ALA A 138 20.58 2.12 9.30
C ALA A 138 19.85 2.41 7.98
N LEU A 139 20.44 2.04 6.83
CA LEU A 139 19.80 2.18 5.52
C LEU A 139 18.53 1.33 5.40
N LEU A 140 18.57 0.08 5.87
CA LEU A 140 17.41 -0.81 5.89
C LEU A 140 16.29 -0.25 6.77
N ALA A 141 16.62 0.21 7.97
CA ALA A 141 15.66 0.85 8.87
C ALA A 141 15.06 2.11 8.26
N ALA A 142 15.87 2.95 7.61
CA ALA A 142 15.39 4.14 6.91
C ALA A 142 14.41 3.79 5.78
N GLY A 143 14.69 2.72 5.01
CA GLY A 143 13.79 2.20 3.98
C GLY A 143 12.44 1.77 4.56
N PHE A 144 12.42 1.01 5.65
CA PHE A 144 11.17 0.59 6.30
C PHE A 144 10.41 1.74 6.97
N LEU A 145 11.11 2.72 7.57
CA LEU A 145 10.48 3.93 8.12
C LEU A 145 9.87 4.79 7.03
N ASN A 146 10.54 4.94 5.89
CA ASN A 146 9.99 5.61 4.71
C ASN A 146 8.75 4.87 4.20
N LEU A 147 8.81 3.53 4.10
CA LEU A 147 7.65 2.72 3.73
C LEU A 147 6.49 2.91 4.73
N ALA A 148 6.77 2.91 6.04
CA ALA A 148 5.75 3.16 7.06
C ALA A 148 5.12 4.55 6.90
N PHE A 149 5.93 5.57 6.61
CA PHE A 149 5.46 6.93 6.37
C PHE A 149 4.48 7.02 5.19
N TRP A 150 4.80 6.40 4.06
CA TRP A 150 3.94 6.40 2.87
C TRP A 150 2.71 5.50 3.02
N SER A 151 2.83 4.42 3.78
CA SER A 151 1.75 3.45 4.02
C SER A 151 0.91 3.74 5.26
N ARG A 152 0.98 4.96 5.82
CA ARG A 152 0.23 5.36 7.02
C ARG A 152 -1.27 5.05 6.90
N PRO A 153 -1.85 4.33 7.87
CA PRO A 153 -3.27 4.02 7.86
C PRO A 153 -4.09 5.30 7.97
N GLY A 154 -5.15 5.40 7.17
CA GLY A 154 -6.07 6.52 7.24
C GLY A 154 -7.40 6.23 6.56
N ARG A 155 -8.25 7.26 6.51
CA ARG A 155 -9.45 7.30 5.67
C ARG A 155 -9.21 8.26 4.52
N TYR A 156 -9.92 8.04 3.41
CA TYR A 156 -9.95 8.96 2.29
C TYR A 156 -11.41 9.21 1.90
N ASP A 157 -11.65 10.35 1.26
CA ASP A 157 -12.96 10.70 0.73
C ASP A 157 -13.13 10.07 -0.67
N PRO A 158 -14.17 9.25 -0.91
CA PRO A 158 -14.39 8.67 -2.24
C PRO A 158 -14.57 9.71 -3.36
N GLU A 159 -14.94 10.95 -3.04
CA GLU A 159 -15.08 12.04 -4.02
C GLU A 159 -13.74 12.73 -4.33
N ARG A 160 -12.77 12.58 -3.42
CA ARG A 160 -11.41 13.11 -3.57
C ARG A 160 -10.39 11.99 -3.42
N LEU A 161 -10.13 11.30 -4.52
CA LEU A 161 -9.14 10.23 -4.58
C LEU A 161 -7.77 10.72 -4.07
N PRO A 162 -7.02 9.87 -3.32
CA PRO A 162 -5.73 10.25 -2.74
C PRO A 162 -4.74 10.85 -3.75
N ASP A 163 -4.10 11.95 -3.34
CA ASP A 163 -3.05 12.62 -4.12
C ASP A 163 -1.93 11.62 -4.47
N GLY A 164 -1.60 11.51 -5.77
CA GLY A 164 -0.58 10.59 -6.30
C GLY A 164 -1.11 9.36 -7.04
N LEU A 165 -2.42 9.07 -7.01
CA LEU A 165 -3.03 8.10 -7.95
C LEU A 165 -2.88 8.54 -9.40
N TRP A 166 -2.92 9.84 -9.65
CA TRP A 166 -2.81 10.40 -10.99
C TRP A 166 -1.34 10.52 -11.41
N PRO A 167 -0.98 10.21 -12.67
CA PRO A 167 0.30 10.58 -13.22
C PRO A 167 0.48 12.09 -13.06
N ARG A 168 1.60 12.54 -12.49
CA ARG A 168 1.96 13.96 -12.55
C ARG A 168 2.48 14.19 -13.97
N ASN A 169 1.77 15.03 -14.73
CA ASN A 169 2.27 15.55 -16.01
C ASN A 169 3.56 16.35 -15.79
#